data_AF-A0A1M4ZC14-F1
#
_entry.id   AF-A0A1M4ZC14-F1
#
_cell.length_a   1.000
_cell.length_b   1.000
_cell.length_c   1.000
_cell.angle_alpha   90.00
_cell.angle_beta   90.00
_cell.angle_gamma   90.00
#
_symmetry.space_group_name_H-M   'P 1'
#
loop_
_entity.id
_entity.type
_entity.pdbx_description
1 polymer ?
#
loop_
_entity_poly.entity_id
_entity_poly.type
_entity_poly.pdbx_seq_one_letter_code
_entity_poly.pdbx_strand_id
1 'polypeptide(L)' 'IVEPVFGHMKNLGFRGFLLRGLEKVKGEFALMCAAHNISKVARAILGGIVDLRERRMMQLAA' A
#
# COMPACT_ATOMS: atom_id res chain seq x y z
N ILE A 1 13.95 11.72 -2.54
CA ILE A 1 12.93 11.56 -3.60
C ILE A 1 12.11 10.33 -3.25
N VAL A 2 10.79 10.46 -3.04
CA VAL A 2 9.91 9.31 -2.73
C VAL A 2 9.60 8.62 -4.05
N GLU A 3 9.84 7.30 -4.14
CA GLU A 3 9.47 6.56 -5.35
C GLU A 3 7.96 6.65 -5.60
N PRO A 4 7.52 6.86 -6.85
CA PRO A 4 6.12 6.75 -7.20
C PRO A 4 5.65 5.30 -7.05
N VAL A 5 4.46 5.11 -6.46
CA VAL A 5 3.82 3.79 -6.25
C VAL A 5 3.75 2.96 -7.54
N PHE A 6 3.76 3.62 -8.69
CA PHE A 6 3.80 3.00 -10.01
C PHE A 6 5.00 2.05 -10.23
N GLY A 7 6.21 2.40 -9.74
CA GLY A 7 7.39 1.54 -9.86
C GLY A 7 7.23 0.25 -9.05
N HIS A 8 6.80 0.38 -7.79
CA HIS A 8 6.47 -0.76 -6.94
C HIS A 8 5.38 -1.65 -7.52
N MET A 9 4.32 -1.08 -8.10
CA MET A 9 3.25 -1.87 -8.70
C MET A 9 3.77 -2.70 -9.88
N LYS A 10 4.66 -2.15 -10.71
CA LYS A 10 5.33 -2.92 -11.77
C LYS A 10 6.16 -4.08 -11.21
N ASN A 11 6.89 -3.85 -10.12
CA ASN A 11 7.71 -4.88 -9.48
C ASN A 11 6.86 -5.98 -8.82
N LEU A 12 5.63 -5.66 -8.38
CA LEU A 12 4.65 -6.63 -7.90
C LEU A 12 3.97 -7.44 -9.02
N GLY A 13 4.31 -7.18 -10.28
CA GLY A 13 3.80 -7.93 -11.44
C GLY A 13 2.56 -7.31 -12.10
N PHE A 14 2.13 -6.11 -11.71
CA PHE A 14 1.06 -5.40 -12.42
C PHE A 14 1.60 -4.85 -13.74
N ARG A 15 1.31 -5.57 -14.84
CA ARG A 15 1.80 -5.27 -16.19
C ARG A 15 0.79 -4.50 -17.05
N GLY A 16 -0.46 -4.41 -16.62
CA GLY A 16 -1.53 -3.75 -17.36
C GLY A 16 -2.80 -3.64 -16.52
N PHE A 17 -3.77 -2.91 -17.07
CA PHE A 17 -5.11 -2.76 -16.50
C PHE A 17 -6.08 -3.78 -17.09
N LEU A 18 -6.96 -4.31 -16.26
CA LEU A 18 -8.03 -5.21 -16.66
C LEU A 18 -9.20 -4.44 -17.28
N LEU A 19 -9.48 -3.25 -16.77
CA LEU A 19 -10.55 -2.39 -17.27
C LEU A 19 -10.07 -1.52 -18.43
N ARG A 20 -11.01 -1.17 -19.32
CA ARG A 20 -10.79 -0.26 -20.45
C ARG A 20 -11.56 1.04 -20.24
N GLY A 21 -10.98 2.14 -20.73
CA GLY A 21 -11.51 3.49 -20.54
C GLY A 21 -10.92 4.18 -19.31
N LEU A 22 -10.60 5.47 -19.44
CA LEU A 22 -9.82 6.23 -18.46
C LEU A 22 -10.45 6.24 -17.06
N GLU A 23 -11.76 6.43 -16.99
CA GLU A 23 -12.49 6.49 -15.71
C GLU A 23 -12.37 5.17 -14.92
N LYS A 24 -12.59 4.04 -15.59
CA LYS A 24 -12.50 2.71 -14.98
C LYS A 24 -11.07 2.37 -14.57
N VAL A 25 -10.09 2.69 -15.43
CA VAL A 25 -8.67 2.49 -15.15
C VAL A 25 -8.22 3.32 -13.94
N LYS A 26 -8.72 4.55 -13.77
CA LYS A 26 -8.45 5.35 -12.57
C LYS A 26 -8.95 4.64 -11.30
N GLY A 27 -10.14 4.06 -11.35
CA GLY A 27 -10.69 3.27 -10.24
C GLY A 27 -9.84 2.04 -9.91
N GLU A 28 -9.44 1.28 -10.94
CA GLU A 28 -8.56 0.11 -10.79
C GLU A 28 -7.22 0.49 -10.16
N PHE A 29 -6.59 1.56 -10.67
CA PHE A 29 -5.32 2.06 -10.15
C PHE A 29 -5.44 2.56 -8.70
N ALA A 30 -6.54 3.24 -8.36
CA ALA A 30 -6.80 3.70 -7.00
C ALA A 30 -6.96 2.52 -6.03
N LEU A 31 -7.65 1.46 -6.45
CA LEU A 31 -7.80 0.24 -5.65
C LEU A 31 -6.45 -0.46 -5.41
N MET A 32 -5.61 -0.55 -6.44
CA MET A 32 -4.25 -1.10 -6.32
C MET A 32 -3.41 -0.27 -5.33
N CYS A 33 -3.46 1.06 -5.40
CA CYS A 33 -2.78 1.94 -4.45
C CYS A 33 -3.29 1.74 -3.02
N ALA A 34 -4.62 1.62 -2.84
CA ALA A 34 -5.22 1.38 -1.53
C ALA A 34 -4.75 0.04 -0.95
N ALA A 35 -4.78 -1.04 -1.73
CA ALA A 35 -4.30 -2.36 -1.31
C ALA A 35 -2.80 -2.34 -0.93
N HIS A 36 -1.98 -1.60 -1.69
CA HIS A 36 -0.57 -1.41 -1.37
C HIS A 36 -0.38 -0.70 -0.02
N ASN A 37 -1.12 0.39 0.22
CA ASN A 37 -1.04 1.14 1.48
C ASN A 37 -1.52 0.29 2.67
N ILE A 38 -2.62 -0.45 2.51
CA ILE A 38 -3.12 -1.39 3.53
C ILE A 38 -2.07 -2.45 3.84
N SER A 39 -1.41 -3.01 2.82
CA SER A 39 -0.34 -4.00 3.02
C SER A 39 0.83 -3.43 3.82
N LYS A 40 1.18 -2.16 3.64
CA LYS A 40 2.21 -1.49 4.47
C LYS A 40 1.77 -1.37 5.92
N VAL A 41 0.52 -0.97 6.17
CA VAL A 41 -0.04 -0.86 7.53
C VAL A 41 -0.09 -2.24 8.19
N ALA A 42 -0.57 -3.26 7.49
CA ALA A 42 -0.60 -4.64 7.98
C ALA A 42 0.79 -5.14 8.37
N ARG A 43 1.81 -4.88 7.54
CA ARG A 43 3.21 -5.22 7.87
C ARG A 43 3.71 -4.46 9.10
N ALA A 44 3.36 -3.19 9.28
CA ALA A 44 3.74 -2.43 10.46
C ALA A 44 3.10 -2.98 11.74
N ILE A 45 1.84 -3.41 11.66
CA ILE A 45 1.13 -4.04 12.79
C ILE A 45 1.74 -5.40 13.12
N LEU A 46 1.90 -6.27 12.11
CA LEU A 46 2.46 -7.62 12.30
C LEU A 46 3.93 -7.58 12.75
N GLY A 47 4.67 -6.57 12.33
CA GLY A 47 6.05 -6.31 12.77
C GLY A 47 6.16 -5.66 14.14
N GLY A 48 5.05 -5.40 14.85
CA GLY A 48 5.05 -4.81 16.18
C GLY A 48 5.41 -3.32 16.24
N ILE A 49 5.42 -2.63 15.10
CA ILE A 49 5.75 -1.19 15.02
C ILE A 49 4.55 -0.34 15.47
N VAL A 50 3.34 -0.82 15.22
CA VAL A 50 2.08 -0.10 15.49
C VAL A 50 1.15 -0.98 16.32
N ASP A 51 0.70 -0.49 17.48
CA ASP A 51 -0.42 -1.10 18.23
C ASP A 51 -1.72 -0.34 17.94
N LEU A 52 -2.69 -1.05 17.36
CA LEU A 52 -4.00 -0.51 17.07
C LEU A 52 -4.89 -0.34 18.32
N ARG A 53 -4.61 -1.05 19.42
CA ARG A 53 -5.41 -1.00 20.65
C ARG A 53 -5.18 0.30 21.41
N GLU A 54 -3.93 0.75 21.50
CA GLU A 54 -3.60 1.98 22.21
C GLU A 54 -3.53 3.22 21.28
N ARG A 55 -3.65 3.03 19.95
CA ARG A 55 -3.39 4.05 18.93
C ARG A 55 -2.05 4.78 19.13
N ARG A 56 -1.02 4.06 19.56
CA ARG A 56 0.33 4.59 19.80
C ARG A 56 1.36 3.82 18.98
N MET A 57 2.41 4.52 18.57
CA MET A 57 3.59 3.88 17.99
C MET A 57 4.30 3.14 19.11
N MET A 58 4.60 1.85 18.93
CA MET A 58 5.44 1.13 19.89
C MET A 58 6.85 1.72 19.78
N GLN A 59 7.29 2.44 20.81
CA GLN A 59 8.70 2.80 20.92
C GLN A 59 9.47 1.50 21.12
N LEU A 60 10.38 1.20 20.19
CA LEU A 60 11.39 0.17 20.39
C LEU A 60 12.07 0.49 21.74
N ALA A 61 11.85 -0.36 22.74
CA ALA A 61 12.66 -0.35 23.95
C ALA A 61 14.10 -0.66 23.50
N ALA A 62 14.97 0.34 23.64
CA ALA A 62 16.40 0.23 23.38
C ALA A 62 17.08 -0.57 24.50
#